data_AF-A0A6I9Z591-F1
#
_entry.id   AF-A0A6I9Z591-F1
#
_cell.length_a   1.000
_cell.length_b   1.000
_cell.length_c   1.000
_cell.angle_alpha   90.00
_cell.angle_beta   90.00
_cell.angle_gamma   90.00
#
_symmetry.space_group_name_H-M   'P 1'
#
loop_
_entity.id
_entity.type
_entity.pdbx_description
1 polymer ?
#
loop_
_entity_poly.entity_id
_entity_poly.type
_entity_poly.pdbx_seq_one_letter_code
_entity_poly.pdbx_strand_id
1 'polypeptide(L)'
;VEDLRNQLAEIANEKENLKKELEVQRSRLSSSTAELSKKTLTASTEELLATLQGQIESLTQKNKKLMEKIQVLEQDEKDLSEADASGDFIPIILYDSLRSEFEKLKGQQLEAQELLKSLESNGTDGGPPKLVSAEAYEQLKDDYEKQIAALKEALEKISLPDDQIREDRATESKAGSEQEGKSKFNPLTREEMEELMNELSETQEKYQAALAEVKLLEEQIELGILSVEDKDAAESSRTELETVKAALHKTQEELKEQDQKTKDLEGLLRAQEEKGAQNYDEMKATLGASLDAMSQEKEALRKRCTSAEAELRELRASLEEERHEVLEGKSSASQALQEETSKLREQLRAMTKQHEEVKAHVEELREGREKLEEELQATKERLASQCVSRVEHEGMVETLKAAHSGAEKRLLEMKEKYTSTQTELAELQKTTEAYRRESVPLAEHARAKEALEGTLWELKAKGKLLEQELKAKAREASHLQAQLDEVRQGAVSKETHEQLRAASQAEIEALKAKLSDLGSKHERTCTEVFQVQREALFMKSEKHAAEAQLAAAEKQLQSLRAESERLQELHSHIEDSAKLVKEKDKKVSPIWLV
;
A
#
# COMPACT_ATOMS: atom_id res chain seq x y z
N VAL A 1 27.64 -30.20 -35.89
CA VAL A 1 27.33 -31.42 -35.10
C VAL A 1 28.53 -32.35 -35.07
N GLU A 2 29.14 -32.67 -36.22
CA GLU A 2 30.37 -33.49 -36.27
C GLU A 2 31.55 -32.84 -35.51
N ASP A 3 31.75 -31.52 -35.65
CA ASP A 3 32.80 -30.80 -34.91
C ASP A 3 32.60 -30.83 -33.39
N LEU A 4 31.34 -30.74 -32.93
CA LEU A 4 31.01 -30.85 -31.50
C LEU A 4 31.24 -32.28 -30.98
N ARG A 5 31.00 -33.30 -31.82
CA ARG A 5 31.30 -34.70 -31.47
C ARG A 5 32.80 -34.95 -31.38
N ASN A 6 33.59 -34.37 -32.28
CA ASN A 6 35.04 -34.45 -32.24
C ASN A 6 35.61 -33.73 -31.02
N GLN A 7 35.11 -32.53 -30.69
CA GLN A 7 35.50 -31.81 -29.47
C GLN A 7 35.13 -32.57 -28.19
N LEU A 8 33.96 -33.21 -28.14
CA LEU A 8 33.58 -34.05 -26.99
C LEU A 8 34.45 -35.31 -26.87
N ALA A 9 34.85 -35.92 -27.99
CA ALA A 9 35.75 -37.06 -28.00
C ALA A 9 37.17 -36.66 -27.53
N GLU A 10 37.65 -35.50 -27.93
CA GLU A 10 38.95 -34.95 -27.54
C GLU A 10 38.98 -34.63 -26.04
N ILE A 11 37.95 -33.96 -25.53
CA ILE A 11 37.78 -33.70 -24.08
C ILE A 11 37.66 -35.00 -23.28
N ALA A 12 36.97 -36.02 -23.81
CA ALA A 12 36.88 -37.32 -23.15
C ALA A 12 38.24 -38.02 -23.06
N ASN A 13 39.06 -37.91 -24.11
CA ASN A 13 40.39 -38.52 -24.17
C ASN A 13 41.39 -37.77 -23.26
N GLU A 14 41.33 -36.43 -23.24
CA GLU A 14 42.09 -35.59 -22.30
C GLU A 14 41.73 -35.91 -20.85
N LYS A 15 40.43 -36.08 -20.55
CA LYS A 15 39.96 -36.47 -19.22
C LYS A 15 40.48 -37.85 -18.82
N GLU A 16 40.55 -38.81 -19.74
CA GLU A 16 41.09 -40.14 -19.46
C GLU A 16 42.61 -40.09 -19.22
N ASN A 17 43.34 -39.25 -19.96
CA ASN A 17 44.76 -39.03 -19.74
C ASN A 17 45.05 -38.36 -18.39
N LEU A 18 44.30 -37.30 -18.05
CA LEU A 18 44.41 -36.63 -16.75
C LEU A 18 44.07 -37.59 -15.60
N LYS A 19 43.10 -38.49 -15.79
CA LYS A 19 42.76 -39.51 -14.80
C LYS A 19 43.90 -40.52 -14.61
N LYS A 20 44.54 -40.97 -15.69
CA LYS A 20 45.72 -41.86 -15.62
C LYS A 20 46.89 -41.16 -14.92
N GLU A 21 47.11 -39.88 -15.19
CA GLU A 21 48.19 -39.10 -14.58
C GLU A 21 47.95 -38.84 -13.08
N LEU A 22 46.71 -38.58 -12.67
CA LEU A 22 46.33 -38.51 -11.26
C LEU A 22 46.54 -39.83 -10.52
N GLU A 23 46.28 -40.97 -11.16
CA GLU A 23 46.52 -42.29 -10.55
C GLU A 23 48.02 -42.56 -10.37
N VAL A 24 48.85 -42.13 -11.33
CA VAL A 24 50.32 -42.18 -11.20
C VAL A 24 50.82 -41.26 -10.09
N GLN A 25 50.24 -40.07 -9.93
CA GLN A 25 50.59 -39.17 -8.82
C GLN A 25 50.14 -39.74 -7.46
N ARG A 26 48.96 -40.35 -7.41
CA ARG A 26 48.41 -40.97 -6.20
C ARG A 26 49.26 -42.16 -5.72
N SER A 27 49.72 -42.99 -6.66
CA SER A 27 50.63 -44.10 -6.36
C SER A 27 52.02 -43.61 -5.91
N ARG A 28 52.56 -42.52 -6.49
CA ARG A 28 53.81 -41.89 -6.01
C ARG A 28 53.67 -41.25 -4.63
N LEU A 29 52.53 -40.63 -4.32
CA LEU A 29 52.24 -40.10 -2.99
C LEU A 29 52.06 -41.23 -1.96
N SER A 30 51.45 -42.35 -2.37
CA SER A 30 51.33 -43.55 -1.52
C SER A 30 52.68 -44.20 -1.24
N SER A 31 53.63 -44.19 -2.19
CA SER A 31 54.99 -44.69 -1.94
C SER A 31 55.83 -43.71 -1.11
N SER A 32 55.63 -42.39 -1.31
CA SER A 32 56.30 -41.35 -0.53
C SER A 32 55.83 -41.30 0.93
N THR A 33 54.53 -41.52 1.19
CA THR A 33 53.98 -41.61 2.55
C THR A 33 54.45 -42.86 3.31
N ALA A 34 54.73 -43.96 2.61
CA ALA A 34 55.32 -45.15 3.22
C ALA A 34 56.78 -44.92 3.67
N GLU A 35 57.58 -44.16 2.90
CA GLU A 35 58.98 -43.86 3.25
C GLU A 35 59.15 -42.74 4.30
N LEU A 36 58.17 -41.83 4.45
CA LEU A 36 58.19 -40.75 5.44
C LEU A 36 57.81 -41.21 6.87
N SER A 37 57.33 -42.43 7.05
CA SER A 37 56.87 -42.96 8.34
C SER A 37 57.97 -43.38 9.33
N LYS A 38 59.26 -43.32 8.95
CA LYS A 38 60.36 -43.85 9.78
C LYS A 38 61.45 -42.88 10.22
N LYS A 39 61.41 -41.58 9.89
CA LYS A 39 62.40 -40.61 10.41
C LYS A 39 61.77 -39.26 10.73
N THR A 40 61.53 -39.06 12.02
CA THR A 40 61.55 -37.77 12.74
C THR A 40 60.96 -36.56 11.99
N LEU A 41 59.64 -36.52 11.84
CA LEU A 41 58.94 -35.31 11.43
C LEU A 41 58.76 -34.42 12.66
N THR A 42 59.27 -33.19 12.57
CA THR A 42 59.28 -32.18 13.61
C THR A 42 57.85 -31.77 13.97
N ALA A 43 57.59 -31.47 15.25
CA ALA A 43 56.30 -31.00 15.74
C ALA A 43 55.69 -29.85 14.89
N SER A 44 56.55 -29.03 14.28
CA SER A 44 56.14 -27.96 13.34
C SER A 44 55.49 -28.48 12.04
N THR A 45 55.88 -29.65 11.53
CA THR A 45 55.23 -30.27 10.37
C THR A 45 53.91 -30.95 10.74
N GLU A 46 53.79 -31.47 11.96
CA GLU A 46 52.53 -32.03 12.49
C GLU A 46 51.50 -30.91 12.76
N GLU A 47 51.92 -29.77 13.29
CA GLU A 47 51.06 -28.59 13.45
C GLU A 47 50.62 -28.01 12.09
N LEU A 48 51.50 -27.97 11.08
CA LEU A 48 51.12 -27.56 9.73
C LEU A 48 50.11 -28.54 9.09
N LEU A 49 50.29 -29.84 9.31
CA LEU A 49 49.34 -30.85 8.82
C LEU A 49 48.00 -30.75 9.54
N ALA A 50 47.98 -30.53 10.85
CA ALA A 50 46.75 -30.34 11.62
C ALA A 50 45.99 -29.07 11.19
N THR A 51 46.72 -27.97 10.92
CA THR A 51 46.10 -26.73 10.42
C THR A 51 45.58 -26.88 8.99
N LEU A 52 46.31 -27.55 8.10
CA LEU A 52 45.83 -27.87 6.76
C LEU A 52 44.63 -28.83 6.78
N GLN A 53 44.62 -29.83 7.67
CA GLN A 53 43.47 -30.72 7.87
C GLN A 53 42.25 -29.94 8.36
N GLY A 54 42.40 -29.05 9.35
CA GLY A 54 41.31 -28.19 9.81
C GLY A 54 40.80 -27.22 8.72
N GLN A 55 41.69 -26.73 7.86
CA GLN A 55 41.30 -25.93 6.70
C GLN A 55 40.52 -26.75 5.66
N ILE A 56 40.95 -27.98 5.39
CA ILE A 56 40.23 -28.90 4.51
C ILE A 56 38.84 -29.20 5.09
N GLU A 57 38.73 -29.54 6.37
CA GLU A 57 37.45 -29.79 7.04
C GLU A 57 36.51 -28.58 6.99
N SER A 58 37.04 -27.37 7.26
CA SER A 58 36.30 -26.12 7.15
C SER A 58 35.82 -25.86 5.71
N LEU A 59 36.67 -26.08 4.71
CA LEU A 59 36.30 -25.94 3.29
C LEU A 59 35.28 -27.00 2.87
N THR A 60 35.40 -28.23 3.35
CA THR A 60 34.43 -29.31 3.13
C THR A 60 33.08 -28.96 3.73
N GLN A 61 33.05 -28.40 4.95
CA GLN A 61 31.81 -27.95 5.58
C GLN A 61 31.19 -26.76 4.84
N LYS A 62 32.00 -25.81 4.37
CA LYS A 62 31.52 -24.68 3.54
C LYS A 62 30.96 -25.16 2.20
N ASN A 63 31.65 -26.08 1.52
CA ASN A 63 31.15 -26.69 0.28
C ASN A 63 29.85 -27.45 0.52
N LYS A 64 29.71 -28.17 1.65
CA LYS A 64 28.44 -28.80 2.02
C LYS A 64 27.30 -27.79 2.18
N LYS A 65 27.55 -26.68 2.88
CA LYS A 65 26.57 -25.60 3.04
C LYS A 65 26.22 -24.92 1.71
N LEU A 66 27.19 -24.76 0.81
CA LEU A 66 26.94 -24.22 -0.53
C LEU A 66 26.08 -25.18 -1.35
N MET A 67 26.34 -26.49 -1.28
CA MET A 67 25.48 -27.50 -1.92
C MET A 67 24.06 -27.47 -1.38
N GLU A 68 23.89 -27.40 -0.06
CA GLU A 68 22.57 -27.25 0.57
C GLU A 68 21.87 -25.96 0.09
N LYS A 69 22.61 -24.85 -0.02
CA LYS A 69 22.06 -23.59 -0.53
C LYS A 69 21.68 -23.65 -2.00
N ILE A 70 22.50 -24.29 -2.84
CA ILE A 70 22.17 -24.51 -4.26
C ILE A 70 20.91 -25.37 -4.36
N GLN A 71 20.80 -26.42 -3.54
CA GLN A 71 19.63 -27.30 -3.54
C GLN A 71 18.34 -26.57 -3.12
N VAL A 72 18.42 -25.67 -2.13
CA VAL A 72 17.30 -24.80 -1.77
C VAL A 72 16.96 -23.85 -2.92
N LEU A 73 17.95 -23.22 -3.55
CA LEU A 73 17.71 -22.33 -4.69
C LEU A 73 17.10 -23.08 -5.89
N GLU A 74 17.51 -24.33 -6.14
CA GLU A 74 16.91 -25.17 -7.17
C GLU A 74 15.47 -25.59 -6.83
N GLN A 75 15.13 -25.73 -5.54
CA GLN A 75 13.76 -25.96 -5.08
C GLN A 75 12.93 -24.69 -5.25
N ASP A 76 13.46 -23.55 -4.81
CA ASP A 76 12.81 -22.25 -4.96
C ASP A 76 12.56 -21.93 -6.46
N GLU A 77 13.51 -22.20 -7.34
CA GLU A 77 13.37 -22.02 -8.79
C GLU A 77 12.33 -22.96 -9.41
N LYS A 78 12.24 -24.20 -8.92
CA LYS A 78 11.19 -25.14 -9.33
C LYS A 78 9.82 -24.72 -8.83
N ASP A 79 9.71 -24.27 -7.60
CA ASP A 79 8.46 -23.79 -7.00
C ASP A 79 7.98 -22.51 -7.71
N LEU A 80 8.90 -21.63 -8.12
CA LEU A 80 8.61 -20.48 -8.97
C LEU A 80 8.16 -20.91 -10.38
N SER A 81 8.82 -21.91 -10.97
CA SER A 81 8.46 -22.42 -12.31
C SER A 81 7.12 -23.17 -12.32
N GLU A 82 6.77 -23.86 -11.23
CA GLU A 82 5.45 -24.49 -11.04
C GLU A 82 4.35 -23.46 -10.74
N ALA A 83 4.68 -22.37 -10.05
CA ALA A 83 3.79 -21.21 -9.90
C ALA A 83 3.56 -20.49 -11.24
N ASP A 84 4.58 -20.32 -12.07
CA ASP A 84 4.49 -19.69 -13.41
C ASP A 84 3.76 -20.58 -14.44
N ALA A 85 3.60 -21.89 -14.21
CA ALA A 85 2.74 -22.74 -15.02
C ALA A 85 1.24 -22.55 -14.73
N SER A 86 0.90 -21.87 -13.62
CA SER A 86 -0.48 -21.65 -13.17
C SER A 86 -0.83 -20.19 -12.88
N GLY A 87 0.11 -19.25 -13.01
CA GLY A 87 -0.09 -17.80 -12.90
C GLY A 87 0.39 -17.06 -14.15
N ASP A 88 -0.51 -16.30 -14.78
CA ASP A 88 -0.28 -15.32 -15.83
C ASP A 88 0.02 -15.82 -17.27
N PHE A 89 -0.83 -16.70 -17.80
CA PHE A 89 -1.10 -16.67 -19.24
C PHE A 89 -2.12 -15.57 -19.55
N ILE A 90 -1.66 -14.35 -19.83
CA ILE A 90 -2.52 -13.30 -20.41
C ILE A 90 -2.93 -13.80 -21.79
N PRO A 91 -4.22 -14.09 -22.06
CA PRO A 91 -4.66 -14.50 -23.38
C PRO A 91 -4.15 -13.50 -24.41
N ILE A 92 -3.56 -13.99 -25.50
CA ILE A 92 -2.96 -13.15 -26.57
C ILE A 92 -3.91 -12.04 -27.02
N ILE A 93 -5.22 -12.28 -26.96
CA ILE A 93 -6.27 -11.31 -27.28
C ILE A 93 -6.26 -10.09 -26.33
N LEU A 94 -6.00 -10.27 -25.03
CA LEU A 94 -5.85 -9.16 -24.08
C LEU A 94 -4.52 -8.42 -24.28
N TYR A 95 -3.47 -9.14 -24.68
CA TYR A 95 -2.19 -8.53 -25.03
C TYR A 95 -2.28 -7.68 -26.30
N ASP A 96 -2.96 -8.18 -27.33
CA ASP A 96 -3.20 -7.47 -28.58
C ASP A 96 -4.10 -6.25 -28.35
N SER A 97 -5.10 -6.38 -27.46
CA SER A 97 -5.94 -5.25 -27.03
C SER A 97 -5.11 -4.19 -26.32
N LEU A 98 -4.31 -4.57 -25.32
CA LEU A 98 -3.44 -3.64 -24.58
C LEU A 98 -2.39 -2.98 -25.47
N ARG A 99 -1.82 -3.74 -26.42
CA ARG A 99 -0.89 -3.24 -27.44
C ARG A 99 -1.56 -2.22 -28.35
N SER A 100 -2.80 -2.47 -28.77
CA SER A 100 -3.57 -1.53 -29.61
C SER A 100 -3.90 -0.23 -28.86
N GLU A 101 -4.26 -0.30 -27.57
CA GLU A 101 -4.50 0.87 -26.73
C GLU A 101 -3.21 1.66 -26.50
N PHE A 102 -2.09 0.96 -26.33
CA PHE A 102 -0.77 1.59 -26.22
C PHE A 102 -0.34 2.30 -27.52
N GLU A 103 -0.62 1.70 -28.67
CA GLU A 103 -0.36 2.35 -29.97
C GLU A 103 -1.27 3.56 -30.21
N LYS A 104 -2.56 3.50 -29.82
CA LYS A 104 -3.46 4.66 -29.85
C LYS A 104 -2.97 5.80 -28.96
N LEU A 105 -2.54 5.50 -27.73
CA LEU A 105 -1.99 6.49 -26.81
C LEU A 105 -0.70 7.13 -27.35
N LYS A 106 0.17 6.35 -27.99
CA LYS A 106 1.35 6.90 -28.69
C LYS A 106 0.96 7.81 -29.84
N GLY A 107 -0.07 7.47 -30.60
CA GLY A 107 -0.64 8.34 -31.64
C GLY A 107 -1.12 9.67 -31.06
N GLN A 108 -1.91 9.63 -29.98
CA GLN A 108 -2.41 10.82 -29.29
C GLN A 108 -1.28 11.68 -28.71
N GLN A 109 -0.21 11.08 -28.18
CA GLN A 109 0.95 11.82 -27.72
C GLN A 109 1.69 12.53 -28.86
N LEU A 110 1.85 11.88 -30.01
CA LEU A 110 2.45 12.51 -31.19
C LEU A 110 1.58 13.63 -31.75
N GLU A 111 0.27 13.43 -31.83
CA GLU A 111 -0.69 14.47 -32.24
C GLU A 111 -0.68 15.66 -31.28
N ALA A 112 -0.70 15.43 -29.97
CA ALA A 112 -0.58 16.48 -28.97
C ALA A 112 0.76 17.23 -29.09
N GLN A 113 1.85 16.50 -29.38
CA GLN A 113 3.16 17.10 -29.57
C GLN A 113 3.25 17.90 -30.88
N GLU A 114 2.59 17.46 -31.95
CA GLU A 114 2.47 18.21 -33.20
C GLU A 114 1.57 19.44 -33.04
N LEU A 115 0.49 19.34 -32.26
CA LEU A 115 -0.35 20.48 -31.90
C LEU A 115 0.44 21.51 -31.09
N LEU A 116 1.23 21.08 -30.10
CA LEU A 116 2.12 21.97 -29.34
C LEU A 116 3.17 22.62 -30.25
N LYS A 117 3.83 21.85 -31.12
CA LYS A 117 4.77 22.41 -32.11
C LYS A 117 4.09 23.37 -33.09
N SER A 118 2.85 23.10 -33.48
CA SER A 118 2.07 23.97 -34.36
C SER A 118 1.66 25.28 -33.66
N LEU A 119 1.43 25.22 -32.36
CA LEU A 119 1.14 26.38 -31.52
C LEU A 119 2.40 27.22 -31.29
N GLU A 120 3.55 26.55 -31.14
CA GLU A 120 4.88 27.20 -31.09
C GLU A 120 5.28 27.79 -32.45
N SER A 121 4.92 27.16 -33.58
CA SER A 121 5.25 27.64 -34.92
C SER A 121 4.30 28.72 -35.45
N ASN A 122 3.08 28.82 -34.91
CA ASN A 122 2.09 29.85 -35.28
C ASN A 122 2.12 31.09 -34.36
N GLY A 123 3.15 31.23 -33.52
CA GLY A 123 3.35 32.39 -32.64
C GLY A 123 4.24 33.48 -33.23
N THR A 124 3.96 33.98 -34.44
CA THR A 124 4.36 35.34 -34.80
C THR A 124 3.15 36.26 -34.64
N ASP A 125 3.29 37.21 -33.72
CA ASP A 125 2.43 38.36 -33.45
C ASP A 125 1.32 38.16 -32.39
N GLY A 126 1.56 38.74 -31.21
CA GLY A 126 0.61 38.79 -30.08
C GLY A 126 1.24 38.30 -28.77
N GLY A 127 1.52 39.25 -27.85
CA GLY A 127 2.29 39.07 -26.61
C GLY A 127 1.90 37.90 -25.69
N PRO A 128 2.79 37.54 -24.74
CA PRO A 128 2.64 36.35 -23.93
C PRO A 128 1.42 36.47 -23.00
N PRO A 129 0.71 35.35 -22.73
CA PRO A 129 -0.33 35.33 -21.72
C PRO A 129 0.31 35.67 -20.38
N LYS A 130 -0.35 36.58 -19.65
CA LYS A 130 0.08 37.18 -18.39
C LYS A 130 0.29 36.10 -17.33
N LEU A 131 1.49 35.51 -17.32
CA LEU A 131 2.05 34.81 -16.17
C LEU A 131 2.05 35.82 -15.01
N VAL A 132 1.38 35.44 -13.92
CA VAL A 132 1.43 36.16 -12.65
C VAL A 132 2.90 36.41 -12.32
N SER A 133 3.27 37.68 -12.06
CA SER A 133 4.66 38.03 -11.74
C SER A 133 5.12 37.22 -10.54
N ALA A 134 6.38 36.76 -10.55
CA ALA A 134 6.97 36.02 -9.43
C ALA A 134 6.83 36.77 -8.09
N GLU A 135 6.81 38.11 -8.15
CA GLU A 135 6.55 38.99 -7.00
C GLU A 135 5.14 38.84 -6.41
N ALA A 136 4.11 38.63 -7.24
CA ALA A 136 2.75 38.41 -6.76
C ALA A 136 2.58 37.01 -6.15
N TYR A 137 3.39 36.03 -6.58
CA TYR A 137 3.40 34.69 -6.01
C TYR A 137 4.10 34.66 -4.63
N GLU A 138 5.22 35.38 -4.49
CA GLU A 138 5.89 35.53 -3.18
C GLU A 138 5.03 36.32 -2.19
N GLN A 139 4.33 37.38 -2.64
CA GLN A 139 3.38 38.10 -1.78
C GLN A 139 2.24 37.21 -1.28
N LEU A 140 1.70 36.36 -2.16
CA LEU A 140 0.64 35.43 -1.80
C LEU A 140 1.13 34.36 -0.82
N LYS A 141 2.36 33.88 -1.02
CA LYS A 141 3.01 32.91 -0.13
C LYS A 141 3.28 33.51 1.25
N ASP A 142 3.80 34.74 1.32
CA ASP A 142 4.02 35.47 2.57
C ASP A 142 2.70 35.68 3.34
N ASP A 143 1.61 35.97 2.64
CA ASP A 143 0.30 36.14 3.27
C ASP A 143 -0.29 34.83 3.79
N TYR A 144 -0.08 33.71 3.09
CA TYR A 144 -0.43 32.38 3.62
C TYR A 144 0.44 31.97 4.80
N GLU A 145 1.74 32.27 4.79
CA GLU A 145 2.64 32.00 5.92
C GLU A 145 2.22 32.77 7.17
N LYS A 146 1.81 34.04 7.04
CA LYS A 146 1.25 34.83 8.14
C LYS A 146 -0.06 34.25 8.67
N GLN A 147 -0.96 33.79 7.79
CA GLN A 147 -2.20 33.15 8.20
C GLN A 147 -1.96 31.84 8.95
N ILE A 148 -1.00 31.02 8.49
CA ILE A 148 -0.60 29.79 9.18
C ILE A 148 -0.01 30.09 10.56
N ALA A 149 0.81 31.13 10.69
CA ALA A 149 1.36 31.55 11.99
C ALA A 149 0.25 32.04 12.95
N ALA A 150 -0.70 32.85 12.47
CA ALA A 150 -1.82 33.32 13.27
C ALA A 150 -2.75 32.18 13.71
N LEU A 151 -3.00 31.19 12.84
CA LEU A 151 -3.78 30.00 13.18
C LEU A 151 -3.06 29.13 14.21
N LYS A 152 -1.73 28.98 14.11
CA LYS A 152 -0.93 28.26 15.11
C LYS A 152 -0.96 28.96 16.48
N GLU A 153 -0.84 30.28 16.53
CA GLU A 153 -0.94 31.06 17.77
C GLU A 153 -2.35 30.98 18.38
N ALA A 154 -3.39 31.00 17.55
CA ALA A 154 -4.77 30.79 18.01
C ALA A 154 -4.95 29.38 18.58
N LEU A 155 -4.33 28.36 17.98
CA LEU A 155 -4.38 26.97 18.45
C LEU A 155 -3.61 26.78 19.75
N GLU A 156 -2.50 27.50 19.94
CA GLU A 156 -1.72 27.52 21.18
C GLU A 156 -2.46 28.27 22.31
N LYS A 157 -3.19 29.35 21.98
CA LYS A 157 -4.11 30.04 22.91
C LYS A 157 -5.31 29.18 23.30
N ILE A 158 -5.80 28.31 22.42
CA ILE A 158 -6.87 27.35 22.71
C ILE A 158 -6.33 26.13 23.49
N SER A 159 -5.04 25.81 23.32
CA SER A 159 -4.37 24.70 24.04
C SER A 159 -3.94 25.04 25.47
N LEU A 160 -4.15 26.28 25.93
CA LEU A 160 -4.04 26.67 27.34
C LEU A 160 -5.43 26.99 27.88
N PRO A 161 -6.14 25.96 28.37
CA PRO A 161 -6.50 25.96 29.79
C PRO A 161 -6.48 24.54 30.38
N ASP A 162 -5.38 24.14 31.02
CA ASP A 162 -5.39 22.95 31.90
C ASP A 162 -4.58 23.15 33.22
N ASP A 163 -4.30 24.40 33.58
CA ASP A 163 -3.68 24.78 34.87
C ASP A 163 -4.65 25.52 35.81
N GLN A 164 -5.96 25.38 35.62
CA GLN A 164 -7.01 25.97 36.48
C GLN A 164 -7.90 24.94 37.19
N ILE A 165 -7.42 23.71 37.40
CA ILE A 165 -8.07 22.70 38.28
C ILE A 165 -7.08 22.22 39.36
N ARG A 166 -6.20 23.11 39.84
CA ARG A 166 -5.26 22.79 40.94
C ARG A 166 -5.16 23.86 42.02
N GLU A 167 -6.25 24.62 42.25
CA GLU A 167 -6.31 25.60 43.36
C GLU A 167 -7.30 25.26 44.49
N ASP A 168 -8.06 24.15 44.41
CA ASP A 168 -9.07 23.83 45.43
C ASP A 168 -8.70 22.68 46.39
N ARG A 169 -7.42 22.31 46.54
CA ARG A 169 -7.06 21.26 47.52
C ARG A 169 -5.69 21.39 48.22
N ALA A 170 -5.27 22.62 48.51
CA ALA A 170 -4.09 22.87 49.34
C ALA A 170 -4.34 23.96 50.39
N THR A 171 -5.31 23.73 51.27
CA THR A 171 -5.36 24.39 52.58
C THR A 171 -5.43 23.34 53.67
N GLU A 172 -4.30 22.69 53.95
CA GLU A 172 -3.94 22.26 55.31
C GLU A 172 -2.50 21.70 55.31
N SER A 173 -1.77 22.03 56.37
CA SER A 173 -0.39 21.64 56.70
C SER A 173 0.76 22.41 56.00
N LYS A 174 0.92 23.67 56.40
CA LYS A 174 2.26 24.29 56.53
C LYS A 174 2.77 24.07 57.96
N ALA A 175 3.77 23.19 58.10
CA ALA A 175 4.83 23.21 59.12
C ALA A 175 5.85 22.16 58.69
N GLY A 176 7.17 22.36 58.62
CA GLY A 176 8.01 23.52 58.84
C GLY A 176 9.44 23.13 58.43
N SER A 177 10.22 24.15 58.06
CA SER A 177 11.69 24.28 58.07
C SER A 177 12.61 23.14 57.61
N GLU A 178 13.41 23.50 56.61
CA GLU A 178 14.81 23.13 56.32
C GLU A 178 15.63 22.49 57.45
N GLN A 179 16.36 21.40 57.16
CA GLN A 179 17.76 21.25 57.60
C GLN A 179 18.52 20.17 56.80
N GLU A 180 19.67 20.56 56.25
CA GLU A 180 20.72 19.65 55.79
C GLU A 180 21.12 18.68 56.90
N GLY A 181 21.30 17.39 56.57
CA GLY A 181 21.81 16.41 57.52
C GLY A 181 21.89 15.01 56.94
N LYS A 182 23.11 14.59 56.60
CA LYS A 182 23.48 13.19 56.30
C LYS A 182 22.86 12.23 57.34
N SER A 183 22.01 11.30 56.89
CA SER A 183 21.57 10.15 57.70
C SER A 183 21.36 8.95 56.77
N LYS A 184 22.32 8.04 56.72
CA LYS A 184 22.23 6.69 57.33
C LYS A 184 20.97 5.94 56.89
N PHE A 185 21.23 4.91 56.09
CA PHE A 185 20.35 3.81 55.72
C PHE A 185 19.45 3.39 56.91
N ASN A 186 18.16 3.70 56.82
CA ASN A 186 17.13 3.12 57.69
C ASN A 186 16.70 1.78 57.07
N PRO A 187 16.69 0.67 57.81
CA PRO A 187 16.04 -0.54 57.33
C PRO A 187 14.54 -0.26 57.25
N LEU A 188 13.91 -0.62 56.13
CA LEU A 188 12.45 -0.58 56.00
C LEU A 188 11.83 -1.24 57.23
N THR A 189 10.91 -0.53 57.85
CA THR A 189 10.19 -1.08 58.99
C THR A 189 9.30 -2.22 58.49
N ARG A 190 9.12 -3.24 59.34
CA ARG A 190 8.32 -4.43 59.00
C ARG A 190 6.89 -4.06 58.55
N GLU A 191 6.36 -2.97 59.07
CA GLU A 191 5.03 -2.43 58.76
C GLU A 191 4.94 -1.91 57.32
N GLU A 192 5.95 -1.19 56.82
CA GLU A 192 5.99 -0.71 55.42
C GLU A 192 6.14 -1.87 54.41
N MET A 193 6.88 -2.93 54.79
CA MET A 193 6.95 -4.15 53.98
C MET A 193 5.62 -4.91 53.96
N GLU A 194 4.87 -4.89 55.07
CA GLU A 194 3.57 -5.54 55.20
C GLU A 194 2.49 -4.77 54.43
N GLU A 195 2.53 -3.43 54.43
CA GLU A 195 1.69 -2.57 53.59
C GLU A 195 1.95 -2.79 52.09
N LEU A 196 3.22 -2.81 51.66
CA LEU A 196 3.57 -3.09 50.26
C LEU A 196 3.15 -4.51 49.82
N MET A 197 3.24 -5.48 50.73
CA MET A 197 2.79 -6.85 50.45
C MET A 197 1.27 -6.93 50.30
N ASN A 198 0.53 -6.17 51.11
CA ASN A 198 -0.92 -6.06 50.99
C ASN A 198 -1.32 -5.35 49.68
N GLU A 199 -0.69 -4.24 49.32
CA GLU A 199 -0.94 -3.54 48.05
C GLU A 199 -0.61 -4.43 46.83
N LEU A 200 0.48 -5.20 46.90
CA LEU A 200 0.82 -6.18 45.85
C LEU A 200 -0.25 -7.28 45.74
N SER A 201 -0.77 -7.76 46.87
CA SER A 201 -1.84 -8.77 46.87
C SER A 201 -3.15 -8.20 46.32
N GLU A 202 -3.53 -6.97 46.67
CA GLU A 202 -4.73 -6.32 46.15
C GLU A 202 -4.65 -6.04 44.65
N THR A 203 -3.50 -5.62 44.15
CA THR A 203 -3.29 -5.40 42.72
C THR A 203 -3.30 -6.71 41.94
N GLN A 204 -2.76 -7.77 42.53
CA GLN A 204 -2.83 -9.12 41.96
C GLN A 204 -4.26 -9.66 41.91
N GLU A 205 -5.08 -9.46 42.95
CA GLU A 205 -6.49 -9.83 42.96
C GLU A 205 -7.31 -9.06 41.91
N LYS A 206 -7.08 -7.74 41.79
CA LYS A 206 -7.74 -6.89 40.77
C LYS A 206 -7.38 -7.36 39.34
N TYR A 207 -6.12 -7.72 39.11
CA TYR A 207 -5.69 -8.25 37.82
C TYR A 207 -6.32 -9.61 37.50
N GLN A 208 -6.43 -10.50 38.48
CA GLN A 208 -7.12 -11.78 38.32
C GLN A 208 -8.62 -11.61 38.04
N ALA A 209 -9.28 -10.65 38.70
CA ALA A 209 -10.68 -10.32 38.45
C ALA A 209 -10.91 -9.77 37.03
N ALA A 210 -10.05 -8.85 36.57
CA ALA A 210 -10.12 -8.32 35.21
C ALA A 210 -9.90 -9.41 34.14
N LEU A 211 -8.97 -10.34 34.38
CA LEU A 211 -8.78 -11.49 33.50
C LEU A 211 -9.99 -12.44 33.46
N ALA A 212 -10.70 -12.60 34.58
CA ALA A 212 -11.93 -13.40 34.61
C ALA A 212 -13.07 -12.71 33.81
N GLU A 213 -13.16 -11.39 33.89
CA GLU A 213 -14.15 -10.60 33.13
C GLU A 213 -13.86 -10.62 31.62
N VAL A 214 -12.59 -10.49 31.22
CA VAL A 214 -12.19 -10.59 29.81
C VAL A 214 -12.53 -11.98 29.25
N LYS A 215 -12.29 -13.06 30.01
CA LYS A 215 -12.69 -14.41 29.60
C LYS A 215 -14.20 -14.55 29.47
N LEU A 216 -14.98 -13.95 30.38
CA LEU A 216 -16.43 -13.93 30.27
C LEU A 216 -16.90 -13.19 29.01
N LEU A 217 -16.25 -12.08 28.67
CA LEU A 217 -16.54 -11.32 27.44
C LEU A 217 -16.13 -12.10 26.19
N GLU A 218 -14.98 -12.77 26.19
CA GLU A 218 -14.55 -13.67 25.13
C GLU A 218 -15.56 -14.82 24.93
N GLU A 219 -16.00 -15.46 26.03
CA GLU A 219 -17.05 -16.48 25.98
C GLU A 219 -18.39 -15.92 25.47
N GLN A 220 -18.77 -14.69 25.86
CA GLN A 220 -19.98 -14.04 25.34
C GLN A 220 -19.89 -13.68 23.85
N ILE A 221 -18.69 -13.37 23.35
CA ILE A 221 -18.40 -13.14 21.92
C ILE A 221 -18.44 -14.48 21.16
N GLU A 222 -17.81 -15.53 21.68
CA GLU A 222 -17.82 -16.88 21.08
C GLU A 222 -19.23 -17.48 21.04
N LEU A 223 -20.03 -17.24 22.08
CA LEU A 223 -21.43 -17.66 22.14
C LEU A 223 -22.35 -16.76 21.30
N GLY A 224 -21.82 -15.71 20.66
CA GLY A 224 -22.57 -14.83 19.76
C GLY A 224 -23.67 -14.01 20.43
N ILE A 225 -23.72 -13.97 21.77
CA ILE A 225 -24.73 -13.23 22.54
C ILE A 225 -24.52 -11.71 22.38
N LEU A 226 -23.29 -11.29 22.04
CA LEU A 226 -22.91 -9.90 21.76
C LEU A 226 -22.79 -9.59 20.25
N SER A 227 -23.07 -10.56 19.36
CA SER A 227 -23.15 -10.29 17.92
C SER A 227 -24.52 -9.70 17.60
N VAL A 228 -24.63 -8.37 17.64
CA VAL A 228 -25.78 -7.60 17.11
C VAL A 228 -25.67 -7.51 15.58
N GLU A 229 -25.43 -8.63 14.93
CA GLU A 229 -25.92 -8.83 13.56
C GLU A 229 -27.25 -9.54 13.71
N ASP A 230 -28.30 -8.76 14.00
CA ASP A 230 -29.68 -9.21 13.89
C ASP A 230 -29.82 -9.77 12.47
N LYS A 231 -29.82 -11.11 12.35
CA LYS A 231 -30.02 -11.79 11.06
C LYS A 231 -31.30 -11.31 10.37
N ASP A 232 -32.28 -10.91 11.18
CA ASP A 232 -33.53 -10.28 10.75
C ASP A 232 -33.32 -8.89 10.11
N ALA A 233 -32.34 -8.09 10.57
CA ALA A 233 -31.99 -6.80 9.95
C ALA A 233 -31.18 -6.99 8.64
N ALA A 234 -30.34 -8.03 8.57
CA ALA A 234 -29.65 -8.41 7.34
C ALA A 234 -30.62 -8.98 6.29
N GLU A 235 -31.64 -9.72 6.71
CA GLU A 235 -32.71 -10.20 5.83
C GLU A 235 -33.66 -9.06 5.39
N SER A 236 -34.03 -8.15 6.29
CA SER A 236 -34.82 -6.95 5.93
C SER A 236 -34.11 -6.10 4.89
N SER A 237 -32.83 -5.77 5.11
CA SER A 237 -32.04 -4.98 4.16
C SER A 237 -31.81 -5.71 2.82
N ARG A 238 -31.73 -7.04 2.81
CA ARG A 238 -31.68 -7.83 1.57
C ARG A 238 -32.98 -7.76 0.80
N THR A 239 -34.13 -7.88 1.47
CA THR A 239 -35.44 -7.74 0.80
C THR A 239 -35.65 -6.32 0.29
N GLU A 240 -35.26 -5.29 1.04
CA GLU A 240 -35.29 -3.90 0.61
C GLU A 240 -34.39 -3.67 -0.62
N LEU A 241 -33.17 -4.21 -0.63
CA LEU A 241 -32.28 -4.15 -1.80
C LEU A 241 -32.87 -4.88 -3.02
N GLU A 242 -33.53 -6.03 -2.83
CA GLU A 242 -34.21 -6.74 -3.92
C GLU A 242 -35.39 -5.92 -4.46
N THR A 243 -36.17 -5.26 -3.60
CA THR A 243 -37.26 -4.36 -4.04
C THR A 243 -36.76 -3.12 -4.77
N VAL A 244 -35.66 -2.52 -4.31
CA VAL A 244 -35.03 -1.37 -4.98
C VAL A 244 -34.44 -1.78 -6.32
N LYS A 245 -33.82 -2.97 -6.42
CA LYS A 245 -33.33 -3.52 -7.70
C LYS A 245 -34.47 -3.79 -8.68
N ALA A 246 -35.59 -4.35 -8.21
CA ALA A 246 -36.77 -4.55 -9.05
C ALA A 246 -37.38 -3.21 -9.51
N ALA A 247 -37.46 -2.22 -8.63
CA ALA A 247 -37.90 -0.88 -8.97
C ALA A 247 -36.98 -0.19 -10.00
N LEU A 248 -35.66 -0.35 -9.86
CA LEU A 248 -34.68 0.17 -10.82
C LEU A 248 -34.83 -0.49 -12.20
N HIS A 249 -34.98 -1.82 -12.26
CA HIS A 249 -35.17 -2.50 -13.53
C HIS A 249 -36.46 -2.05 -14.22
N LYS A 250 -37.53 -1.86 -13.44
CA LYS A 250 -38.81 -1.35 -13.94
C LYS A 250 -38.70 0.07 -14.49
N THR A 251 -38.03 1.00 -13.78
CA THR A 251 -37.85 2.37 -14.29
C THR A 251 -36.93 2.40 -15.52
N GLN A 252 -35.97 1.49 -15.61
CA GLN A 252 -35.12 1.34 -16.79
C GLN A 252 -35.91 0.83 -18.01
N GLU A 253 -36.85 -0.09 -17.82
CA GLU A 253 -37.77 -0.53 -18.87
C GLU A 253 -38.72 0.59 -19.30
N GLU A 254 -39.33 1.30 -18.35
CA GLU A 254 -40.19 2.46 -18.63
C GLU A 254 -39.43 3.55 -19.40
N LEU A 255 -38.16 3.80 -19.08
CA LEU A 255 -37.31 4.73 -19.82
C LEU A 255 -37.06 4.28 -21.26
N LYS A 256 -36.79 2.99 -21.48
CA LYS A 256 -36.63 2.43 -22.84
C LYS A 256 -37.92 2.55 -23.65
N GLU A 257 -39.08 2.33 -23.02
CA GLU A 257 -40.37 2.53 -23.68
C GLU A 257 -40.62 3.99 -24.03
N GLN A 258 -40.29 4.93 -23.15
CA GLN A 258 -40.41 6.37 -23.43
C GLN A 258 -39.46 6.79 -24.56
N ASP A 259 -38.22 6.30 -24.56
CA ASP A 259 -37.25 6.56 -25.63
C ASP A 259 -37.71 6.01 -26.99
N GLN A 260 -38.38 4.85 -27.00
CA GLN A 260 -38.98 4.34 -28.22
C GLN A 260 -40.16 5.21 -28.67
N LYS A 261 -41.03 5.64 -27.74
CA LYS A 261 -42.16 6.54 -28.05
C LYS A 261 -41.70 7.89 -28.58
N THR A 262 -40.65 8.48 -28.02
CA THR A 262 -40.09 9.75 -28.53
C THR A 262 -39.51 9.57 -29.92
N LYS A 263 -38.77 8.48 -30.19
CA LYS A 263 -38.28 8.16 -31.53
C LYS A 263 -39.40 8.00 -32.55
N ASP A 264 -40.49 7.33 -32.18
CA ASP A 264 -41.65 7.15 -33.04
C ASP A 264 -42.35 8.50 -33.33
N LEU A 265 -42.52 9.35 -32.30
CA LEU A 265 -43.09 10.70 -32.44
C LEU A 265 -42.21 11.63 -33.28
N GLU A 266 -40.89 11.59 -33.11
CA GLU A 266 -39.93 12.30 -33.95
C GLU A 266 -39.97 11.83 -35.40
N GLY A 267 -40.18 10.54 -35.63
CA GLY A 267 -40.39 9.97 -36.96
C GLY A 267 -41.67 10.50 -37.63
N LEU A 268 -42.77 10.56 -36.88
CA LEU A 268 -44.04 11.11 -37.36
C LEU A 268 -43.94 12.62 -37.64
N LEU A 269 -43.27 13.38 -36.77
CA LEU A 269 -43.03 14.81 -36.98
C LEU A 269 -42.20 15.05 -38.24
N ARG A 270 -41.09 14.32 -38.43
CA ARG A 270 -40.28 14.42 -39.65
C ARG A 270 -41.10 14.10 -40.91
N ALA A 271 -41.90 13.03 -40.89
CA ALA A 271 -42.76 12.70 -42.01
C ALA A 271 -43.84 13.76 -42.27
N GLN A 272 -44.35 14.42 -41.23
CA GLN A 272 -45.30 15.53 -41.35
C GLN A 272 -44.63 16.79 -41.92
N GLU A 273 -43.41 17.10 -41.49
CA GLU A 273 -42.61 18.22 -42.01
C GLU A 273 -42.28 18.01 -43.49
N GLU A 274 -41.85 16.81 -43.88
CA GLU A 274 -41.59 16.45 -45.29
C GLU A 274 -42.85 16.57 -46.15
N LYS A 275 -44.00 16.07 -45.67
CA LYS A 275 -45.29 16.25 -46.35
C LYS A 275 -45.71 17.72 -46.41
N GLY A 276 -45.43 18.49 -45.37
CA GLY A 276 -45.66 19.94 -45.34
C GLY A 276 -44.84 20.68 -46.40
N ALA A 277 -43.56 20.34 -46.53
CA ALA A 277 -42.67 20.90 -47.54
C ALA A 277 -43.12 20.52 -48.97
N GLN A 278 -43.45 19.24 -49.20
CA GLN A 278 -43.98 18.77 -50.48
C GLN A 278 -45.27 19.49 -50.88
N ASN A 279 -46.24 19.60 -49.96
CA ASN A 279 -47.49 20.32 -50.21
C ASN A 279 -47.25 21.82 -50.50
N TYR A 280 -46.26 22.43 -49.83
CA TYR A 280 -45.89 23.83 -50.07
C TYR A 280 -45.27 24.02 -51.47
N ASP A 281 -44.38 23.12 -51.87
CA ASP A 281 -43.76 23.15 -53.21
C ASP A 281 -44.78 22.88 -54.32
N GLU A 282 -45.72 21.94 -54.12
CA GLU A 282 -46.84 21.69 -55.04
C GLU A 282 -47.78 22.90 -55.14
N MET A 283 -48.12 23.53 -54.00
CA MET A 283 -48.93 24.75 -53.97
C MET A 283 -48.23 25.91 -54.68
N LYS A 284 -46.92 26.06 -54.47
CA LYS A 284 -46.11 27.07 -55.16
C LYS A 284 -46.04 26.82 -56.67
N ALA A 285 -45.88 25.57 -57.10
CA ALA A 285 -45.86 25.20 -58.51
C ALA A 285 -47.22 25.44 -59.19
N THR A 286 -48.32 25.09 -58.52
CA THR A 286 -49.69 25.31 -59.04
C THR A 286 -50.06 26.79 -59.09
N LEU A 287 -49.72 27.57 -58.07
CA LEU A 287 -49.89 29.03 -58.08
C LEU A 287 -49.02 29.69 -59.17
N GLY A 288 -47.78 29.24 -59.35
CA GLY A 288 -46.89 29.70 -60.43
C GLY A 288 -47.50 29.45 -61.81
N ALA A 289 -47.96 28.23 -62.09
CA ALA A 289 -48.62 27.89 -63.35
C ALA A 289 -49.90 28.70 -63.59
N SER A 290 -50.70 28.96 -62.54
CA SER A 290 -51.90 29.80 -62.66
C SER A 290 -51.56 31.26 -62.95
N LEU A 291 -50.49 31.80 -62.36
CA LEU A 291 -50.06 33.17 -62.60
C LEU A 291 -49.55 33.34 -64.04
N ASP A 292 -48.80 32.36 -64.54
CA ASP A 292 -48.34 32.33 -65.93
C ASP A 292 -49.53 32.26 -66.90
N ALA A 293 -50.53 31.41 -66.64
CA ALA A 293 -51.75 31.33 -67.45
C ALA A 293 -52.53 32.66 -67.47
N MET A 294 -52.72 33.30 -66.31
CA MET A 294 -53.37 34.61 -66.22
C MET A 294 -52.57 35.70 -66.95
N SER A 295 -51.24 35.63 -66.92
CA SER A 295 -50.38 36.57 -67.64
C SER A 295 -50.54 36.44 -69.16
N GLN A 296 -50.63 35.21 -69.65
CA GLN A 296 -50.86 34.91 -71.07
C GLN A 296 -52.24 35.37 -71.54
N GLU A 297 -53.29 35.13 -70.73
CA GLU A 297 -54.65 35.59 -71.04
C GLU A 297 -54.73 37.13 -71.08
N LYS A 298 -54.09 37.81 -70.12
CA LYS A 298 -54.00 39.28 -70.09
C LYS A 298 -53.31 39.82 -71.34
N GLU A 299 -52.25 39.17 -71.81
CA GLU A 299 -51.57 39.57 -73.05
C GLU A 299 -52.48 39.36 -74.27
N ALA A 300 -53.21 38.24 -74.34
CA ALA A 300 -54.17 37.98 -75.41
C ALA A 300 -55.33 38.99 -75.43
N LEU A 301 -55.88 39.36 -74.26
CA LEU A 301 -56.93 40.37 -74.14
C LEU A 301 -56.43 41.76 -74.56
N ARG A 302 -55.20 42.14 -74.18
CA ARG A 302 -54.59 43.39 -74.63
C ARG A 302 -54.52 43.46 -76.15
N LYS A 303 -54.09 42.39 -76.82
CA LYS A 303 -54.06 42.29 -78.29
C LYS A 303 -55.45 42.46 -78.91
N ARG A 304 -56.49 41.90 -78.29
CA ARG A 304 -57.89 42.07 -78.74
C ARG A 304 -58.40 43.50 -78.57
N CYS A 305 -58.15 44.15 -77.43
CA CYS A 305 -58.56 45.54 -77.20
C CYS A 305 -57.92 46.49 -78.22
N THR A 306 -56.63 46.31 -78.52
CA THR A 306 -55.94 47.14 -79.52
C THR A 306 -56.51 46.99 -80.93
N SER A 307 -57.04 45.80 -81.27
CA SER A 307 -57.73 45.56 -82.55
C SER A 307 -59.10 46.25 -82.60
N ALA A 308 -59.93 46.09 -81.56
CA ALA A 308 -61.26 46.70 -81.51
C ALA A 308 -61.20 48.24 -81.48
N GLU A 309 -60.20 48.83 -80.82
CA GLU A 309 -59.96 50.28 -80.86
C GLU A 309 -59.59 50.78 -82.27
N ALA A 310 -58.95 49.95 -83.09
CA ALA A 310 -58.66 50.29 -84.48
C ALA A 310 -59.93 50.31 -85.33
N GLU A 311 -60.79 49.30 -85.17
CA GLU A 311 -62.08 49.20 -85.86
C GLU A 311 -63.04 50.36 -85.49
N LEU A 312 -63.12 50.73 -84.21
CA LEU A 312 -63.95 51.86 -83.76
C LEU A 312 -63.49 53.22 -84.31
N ARG A 313 -62.19 53.39 -84.54
CA ARG A 313 -61.63 54.61 -85.15
C ARG A 313 -62.06 54.74 -86.61
N GLU A 314 -62.12 53.62 -87.34
CA GLU A 314 -62.56 53.59 -88.74
C GLU A 314 -64.06 53.92 -88.86
N LEU A 315 -64.92 53.31 -88.05
CA LEU A 315 -66.37 53.55 -88.07
C LEU A 315 -66.76 54.99 -87.73
N ARG A 316 -66.01 55.65 -86.83
CA ARG A 316 -66.27 57.05 -86.46
C ARG A 316 -66.01 58.01 -87.62
N ALA A 317 -65.00 57.75 -88.45
CA ALA A 317 -64.70 58.57 -89.61
C ALA A 317 -65.84 58.56 -90.64
N SER A 318 -66.45 57.38 -90.87
CA SER A 318 -67.56 57.23 -91.82
C SER A 318 -68.86 57.94 -91.40
N LEU A 319 -69.12 58.05 -90.08
CA LEU A 319 -70.36 58.64 -89.55
C LEU A 319 -70.33 60.18 -89.55
N GLU A 320 -69.14 60.78 -89.53
CA GLU A 320 -68.97 62.23 -89.69
C GLU A 320 -69.19 62.69 -91.14
N GLU A 321 -68.94 61.82 -92.12
CA GLU A 321 -69.18 62.09 -93.55
C GLU A 321 -70.68 62.16 -93.88
N GLU A 322 -71.48 61.25 -93.31
CA GLU A 322 -72.94 61.19 -93.50
C GLU A 322 -73.71 62.37 -92.88
N ARG A 323 -73.17 63.02 -91.84
CA ARG A 323 -73.90 64.07 -91.09
C ARG A 323 -73.97 65.42 -91.81
N HIS A 324 -73.27 65.61 -92.93
CA HIS A 324 -73.19 66.91 -93.60
C HIS A 324 -74.26 67.18 -94.68
N GLU A 325 -75.12 66.21 -95.05
CA GLU A 325 -75.97 66.34 -96.24
C GLU A 325 -77.42 66.83 -96.02
N VAL A 326 -77.92 67.02 -94.80
CA VAL A 326 -79.39 66.94 -94.57
C VAL A 326 -80.00 68.11 -93.76
N LEU A 327 -80.62 69.04 -94.51
CA LEU A 327 -81.97 69.64 -94.34
C LEU A 327 -82.18 71.07 -93.74
N GLU A 328 -82.57 71.99 -94.64
CA GLU A 328 -83.46 73.14 -94.41
C GLU A 328 -84.84 72.92 -95.08
N GLY A 329 -85.90 73.58 -94.56
CA GLY A 329 -87.04 74.01 -95.39
C GLY A 329 -88.45 73.91 -94.76
N LYS A 330 -89.09 75.07 -94.52
CA LYS A 330 -90.37 75.26 -93.79
C LYS A 330 -91.58 75.60 -94.69
N SER A 331 -92.77 75.28 -94.16
CA SER A 331 -94.04 76.07 -94.05
C SER A 331 -94.83 76.63 -95.25
N SER A 332 -96.18 76.57 -95.15
CA SER A 332 -97.17 77.68 -95.26
C SER A 332 -98.60 77.09 -95.16
N ALA A 333 -99.51 77.39 -94.21
CA ALA A 333 -100.04 78.64 -93.61
C ALA A 333 -101.03 79.42 -94.49
N SER A 334 -102.31 78.98 -94.60
CA SER A 334 -103.48 79.83 -94.29
C SER A 334 -104.88 79.18 -94.51
N GLN A 335 -105.02 78.02 -95.18
CA GLN A 335 -106.15 77.08 -94.92
C GLN A 335 -105.86 76.19 -93.71
N ALA A 336 -104.56 76.04 -93.51
CA ALA A 336 -103.89 75.98 -92.25
C ALA A 336 -104.61 76.75 -91.13
N LEU A 337 -105.19 77.97 -91.26
CA LEU A 337 -105.66 78.75 -90.07
C LEU A 337 -106.95 78.27 -89.37
N GLN A 338 -107.90 77.69 -90.10
CA GLN A 338 -109.13 77.14 -89.51
C GLN A 338 -108.87 75.72 -89.00
N GLU A 339 -108.20 74.93 -89.83
CA GLU A 339 -107.46 73.77 -89.38
C GLU A 339 -106.46 74.17 -88.29
N GLU A 340 -105.99 75.41 -88.19
CA GLU A 340 -105.01 75.87 -87.18
C GLU A 340 -105.81 76.18 -85.96
N THR A 341 -107.05 76.66 -86.00
CA THR A 341 -107.83 76.78 -84.77
C THR A 341 -108.26 75.42 -84.23
N SER A 342 -108.53 74.42 -85.07
CA SER A 342 -108.75 73.03 -84.62
C SER A 342 -107.44 72.32 -84.26
N LYS A 343 -106.35 72.53 -85.00
CA LYS A 343 -104.98 72.09 -84.69
C LYS A 343 -104.43 72.85 -83.50
N LEU A 344 -104.84 74.09 -83.22
CA LEU A 344 -104.47 74.90 -82.05
C LEU A 344 -105.28 74.45 -80.86
N ARG A 345 -106.54 74.00 -81.03
CA ARG A 345 -107.30 73.32 -79.97
C ARG A 345 -106.79 71.91 -79.71
N GLU A 346 -106.43 71.17 -80.75
CA GLU A 346 -105.79 69.86 -80.62
C GLU A 346 -104.38 69.99 -80.09
N GLN A 347 -103.64 71.04 -80.45
CA GLN A 347 -102.38 71.44 -79.86
C GLN A 347 -102.64 71.93 -78.44
N LEU A 348 -103.70 72.66 -78.11
CA LEU A 348 -103.99 73.02 -76.71
C LEU A 348 -104.29 71.77 -75.89
N ARG A 349 -105.03 70.81 -76.46
CA ARG A 349 -105.29 69.49 -75.84
C ARG A 349 -104.03 68.63 -75.75
N ALA A 350 -103.14 68.69 -76.74
CA ALA A 350 -101.87 67.98 -76.72
C ALA A 350 -100.89 68.63 -75.75
N MET A 351 -100.83 69.96 -75.70
CA MET A 351 -100.04 70.76 -74.76
C MET A 351 -100.57 70.62 -73.33
N THR A 352 -101.88 70.48 -73.12
CA THR A 352 -102.44 70.16 -71.80
C THR A 352 -102.18 68.72 -71.41
N LYS A 353 -102.31 67.75 -72.33
CA LYS A 353 -101.85 66.37 -72.07
C LYS A 353 -100.36 66.31 -71.74
N GLN A 354 -99.52 66.99 -72.51
CA GLN A 354 -98.09 67.14 -72.25
C GLN A 354 -97.83 67.88 -70.93
N HIS A 355 -98.66 68.86 -70.56
CA HIS A 355 -98.53 69.53 -69.26
C HIS A 355 -98.88 68.60 -68.11
N GLU A 356 -99.93 67.79 -68.23
CA GLU A 356 -100.28 66.78 -67.24
C GLU A 356 -99.25 65.63 -67.21
N GLU A 357 -98.69 65.22 -68.35
CA GLU A 357 -97.59 64.24 -68.43
C GLU A 357 -96.30 64.80 -67.80
N VAL A 358 -95.93 66.06 -68.09
CA VAL A 358 -94.80 66.74 -67.46
C VAL A 358 -95.05 66.90 -65.97
N LYS A 359 -96.28 67.22 -65.56
CA LYS A 359 -96.64 67.31 -64.15
C LYS A 359 -96.57 65.94 -63.46
N ALA A 360 -97.03 64.88 -64.10
CA ALA A 360 -96.87 63.52 -63.60
C ALA A 360 -95.38 63.14 -63.49
N HIS A 361 -94.57 63.44 -64.50
CA HIS A 361 -93.11 63.24 -64.43
C HIS A 361 -92.44 64.11 -63.36
N VAL A 362 -92.93 65.33 -63.10
CA VAL A 362 -92.43 66.18 -62.01
C VAL A 362 -92.78 65.59 -60.66
N GLU A 363 -93.98 65.06 -60.47
CA GLU A 363 -94.35 64.37 -59.23
C GLU A 363 -93.60 63.03 -59.07
N GLU A 364 -93.39 62.25 -60.13
CA GLU A 364 -92.54 61.04 -60.10
C GLU A 364 -91.09 61.37 -59.72
N LEU A 365 -90.53 62.44 -60.31
CA LEU A 365 -89.20 62.92 -59.95
C LEU A 365 -89.15 63.46 -58.52
N ARG A 366 -90.24 64.05 -58.02
CA ARG A 366 -90.37 64.52 -56.65
C ARG A 366 -90.38 63.35 -55.67
N GLU A 367 -91.23 62.34 -55.90
CA GLU A 367 -91.26 61.13 -55.09
C GLU A 367 -89.91 60.38 -55.14
N GLY A 368 -89.27 60.35 -56.31
CA GLY A 368 -87.92 59.80 -56.48
C GLY A 368 -86.86 60.57 -55.68
N ARG A 369 -86.94 61.90 -55.64
CA ARG A 369 -86.07 62.74 -54.79
C ARG A 369 -86.33 62.52 -53.31
N GLU A 370 -87.59 62.45 -52.89
CA GLU A 370 -87.97 62.19 -51.49
C GLU A 370 -87.43 60.83 -51.01
N LYS A 371 -87.59 59.77 -51.82
CA LYS A 371 -86.99 58.45 -51.53
C LYS A 371 -85.47 58.49 -51.41
N LEU A 372 -84.79 59.19 -52.31
CA LEU A 372 -83.33 59.35 -52.25
C LEU A 372 -82.89 60.19 -51.04
N GLU A 373 -83.68 61.20 -50.64
CA GLU A 373 -83.44 61.97 -49.42
C GLU A 373 -83.63 61.11 -48.16
N GLU A 374 -84.64 60.24 -48.13
CA GLU A 374 -84.85 59.26 -47.05
C GLU A 374 -83.70 58.24 -46.98
N GLU A 375 -83.24 57.68 -48.11
CA GLU A 375 -82.08 56.77 -48.16
C GLU A 375 -80.78 57.48 -47.75
N LEU A 376 -80.59 58.73 -48.19
CA LEU A 376 -79.46 59.56 -47.79
C LEU A 376 -79.49 59.82 -46.29
N GLN A 377 -80.66 60.05 -45.72
CA GLN A 377 -80.84 60.29 -44.30
C GLN A 377 -80.62 59.00 -43.48
N ALA A 378 -81.17 57.87 -43.92
CA ALA A 378 -80.96 56.56 -43.29
C ALA A 378 -79.48 56.13 -43.33
N THR A 379 -78.77 56.41 -44.44
CA THR A 379 -77.33 56.13 -44.54
C THR A 379 -76.51 57.07 -43.65
N LYS A 380 -76.87 58.35 -43.51
CA LYS A 380 -76.26 59.27 -42.56
C LYS A 380 -76.47 58.83 -41.11
N GLU A 381 -77.68 58.42 -40.74
CA GLU A 381 -78.00 57.91 -39.40
C GLU A 381 -77.25 56.60 -39.10
N ARG A 382 -77.18 55.69 -40.07
CA ARG A 382 -76.37 54.48 -39.96
C ARG A 382 -74.89 54.82 -39.79
N LEU A 383 -74.35 55.78 -40.55
CA LEU A 383 -72.96 56.21 -40.42
C LEU A 383 -72.71 56.85 -39.05
N ALA A 384 -73.62 57.70 -38.57
CA ALA A 384 -73.53 58.32 -37.25
C ALA A 384 -73.58 57.28 -36.12
N SER A 385 -74.38 56.22 -36.25
CA SER A 385 -74.42 55.12 -35.28
C SER A 385 -73.17 54.23 -35.27
N GLN A 386 -72.45 54.16 -36.40
CA GLN A 386 -71.20 53.40 -36.55
C GLN A 386 -69.96 54.25 -36.24
N CYS A 387 -70.08 55.58 -36.27
CA CYS A 387 -69.01 56.50 -35.88
C CYS A 387 -68.89 56.54 -34.35
N VAL A 388 -67.94 55.75 -33.84
CA VAL A 388 -67.45 55.86 -32.46
C VAL A 388 -66.88 57.27 -32.27
N SER A 389 -67.18 57.89 -31.11
CA SER A 389 -66.66 59.22 -30.80
C SER A 389 -65.13 59.21 -30.84
N ARG A 390 -64.52 60.24 -31.41
CA ARG A 390 -63.05 60.40 -31.44
C ARG A 390 -62.44 60.24 -30.04
N VAL A 391 -63.13 60.72 -29.01
CA VAL A 391 -62.71 60.63 -27.61
C VAL A 391 -62.73 59.20 -27.08
N GLU A 392 -63.72 58.39 -27.48
CA GLU A 392 -63.81 56.98 -27.08
C GLU A 392 -62.72 56.14 -27.77
N HIS A 393 -62.47 56.38 -29.06
CA HIS A 393 -61.38 55.74 -29.78
C HIS A 393 -60.02 56.13 -29.18
N GLU A 394 -59.81 57.41 -28.86
CA GLU A 394 -58.58 57.89 -28.23
C GLU A 394 -58.39 57.26 -26.84
N GLY A 395 -59.44 57.14 -26.03
CA GLY A 395 -59.42 56.39 -24.77
C GLY A 395 -59.13 54.89 -24.94
N MET A 396 -59.72 54.22 -25.93
CA MET A 396 -59.39 52.82 -26.24
C MET A 396 -57.94 52.66 -26.69
N VAL A 397 -57.41 53.58 -27.50
CA VAL A 397 -56.01 53.59 -27.90
C VAL A 397 -55.09 53.80 -26.71
N GLU A 398 -55.42 54.71 -25.79
CA GLU A 398 -54.65 54.92 -24.55
C GLU A 398 -54.67 53.69 -23.65
N THR A 399 -55.83 53.06 -23.44
CA THR A 399 -55.93 51.81 -22.65
C THR A 399 -55.14 50.68 -23.30
N LEU A 400 -55.17 50.53 -24.63
CA LEU A 400 -54.37 49.55 -25.36
C LEU A 400 -52.87 49.85 -25.27
N LYS A 401 -52.46 51.12 -25.38
CA LYS A 401 -51.06 51.53 -25.19
C LYS A 401 -50.58 51.26 -23.75
N ALA A 402 -51.42 51.53 -22.75
CA ALA A 402 -51.12 51.22 -21.35
C ALA A 402 -51.01 49.71 -21.13
N ALA A 403 -51.92 48.91 -21.71
CA ALA A 403 -51.86 47.45 -21.65
C ALA A 403 -50.61 46.90 -22.36
N HIS A 404 -50.25 47.46 -23.52
CA HIS A 404 -49.07 47.08 -24.29
C HIS A 404 -47.78 47.38 -23.52
N SER A 405 -47.60 48.62 -23.04
CA SER A 405 -46.44 48.98 -22.21
C SER A 405 -46.37 48.16 -20.91
N GLY A 406 -47.52 47.81 -20.31
CA GLY A 406 -47.57 46.89 -19.19
C GLY A 406 -47.15 45.46 -19.55
N ALA A 407 -47.49 44.97 -20.74
CA ALA A 407 -47.05 43.67 -21.23
C ALA A 407 -45.54 43.66 -21.57
N GLU A 408 -45.02 44.72 -22.18
CA GLU A 408 -43.59 44.89 -22.47
C GLU A 408 -42.75 44.90 -21.20
N LYS A 409 -43.19 45.62 -20.15
CA LYS A 409 -42.52 45.62 -18.84
C LYS A 409 -42.46 44.23 -18.23
N ARG A 410 -43.58 43.49 -18.22
CA ARG A 410 -43.61 42.10 -17.72
C ARG A 410 -42.70 41.17 -18.53
N LEU A 411 -42.60 41.39 -19.84
CA LEU A 411 -41.72 40.61 -20.71
C LEU A 411 -40.24 40.90 -20.42
N LEU A 412 -39.88 42.17 -20.15
CA LEU A 412 -38.54 42.55 -19.71
C LEU A 412 -38.21 41.93 -18.34
N GLU A 413 -39.11 42.04 -17.36
CA GLU A 413 -38.94 41.42 -16.03
C GLU A 413 -38.77 39.89 -16.13
N MET A 414 -39.52 39.22 -17.01
CA MET A 414 -39.35 37.78 -17.26
C MET A 414 -38.00 37.46 -17.90
N LYS A 415 -37.54 38.29 -18.85
CA LYS A 415 -36.22 38.11 -19.47
C LYS A 415 -35.09 38.30 -18.46
N GLU A 416 -35.17 39.31 -17.61
CA GLU A 416 -34.19 39.54 -16.53
C GLU A 416 -34.13 38.35 -15.58
N LYS A 417 -35.29 37.83 -15.14
CA LYS A 417 -35.38 36.61 -14.32
C LYS A 417 -34.84 35.37 -15.04
N TYR A 418 -35.13 35.23 -16.33
CA TYR A 418 -34.58 34.13 -17.13
C TYR A 418 -33.04 34.23 -17.21
N THR A 419 -32.50 35.43 -17.43
CA THR A 419 -31.05 35.62 -17.46
C THR A 419 -30.41 35.40 -16.09
N SER A 420 -31.06 35.82 -14.99
CA SER A 420 -30.53 35.62 -13.63
C SER A 420 -30.53 34.13 -13.25
N THR A 421 -31.62 33.41 -13.53
CA THR A 421 -31.69 31.96 -13.31
C THR A 421 -30.70 31.21 -14.20
N GLN A 422 -30.45 31.66 -15.42
CA GLN A 422 -29.43 31.10 -16.30
C GLN A 422 -28.02 31.29 -15.73
N THR A 423 -27.71 32.47 -15.16
CA THR A 423 -26.41 32.70 -14.51
C THR A 423 -26.24 31.88 -13.24
N GLU A 424 -27.28 31.76 -12.41
CA GLU A 424 -27.27 30.92 -11.21
C GLU A 424 -27.07 29.44 -11.55
N LEU A 425 -27.72 28.95 -12.61
CA LEU A 425 -27.50 27.58 -13.11
C LEU A 425 -26.06 27.37 -13.59
N ALA A 426 -25.47 28.34 -14.28
CA ALA A 426 -24.09 28.25 -14.72
C ALA A 426 -23.10 28.26 -13.53
N GLU A 427 -23.39 29.03 -12.47
CA GLU A 427 -22.60 29.02 -11.24
C GLU A 427 -22.73 27.70 -10.47
N LEU A 428 -23.93 27.15 -10.37
CA LEU A 428 -24.17 25.83 -9.78
C LEU A 428 -23.49 24.71 -10.58
N GLN A 429 -23.48 24.78 -11.91
CA GLN A 429 -22.72 23.85 -12.73
C GLN A 429 -21.22 23.95 -12.48
N LYS A 430 -20.67 25.16 -12.41
CA LYS A 430 -19.24 25.36 -12.09
C LYS A 430 -18.87 24.82 -10.71
N THR A 431 -19.71 25.04 -9.69
CA THR A 431 -19.45 24.56 -8.32
C THR A 431 -19.59 23.05 -8.21
N THR A 432 -20.56 22.43 -8.89
CA THR A 432 -20.69 20.97 -8.95
C THR A 432 -19.54 20.32 -9.73
N GLU A 433 -19.06 20.94 -10.81
CA GLU A 433 -17.86 20.49 -11.52
C GLU A 433 -16.59 20.64 -10.67
N ALA A 434 -16.45 21.73 -9.92
CA ALA A 434 -15.36 21.92 -8.97
C ALA A 434 -15.37 20.82 -7.90
N TYR A 435 -16.53 20.57 -7.28
CA TYR A 435 -16.71 19.48 -6.31
C TYR A 435 -16.38 18.11 -6.94
N ARG A 436 -16.79 17.87 -8.18
CA ARG A 436 -16.46 16.63 -8.91
C ARG A 436 -14.97 16.46 -9.17
N ARG A 437 -14.23 17.56 -9.43
CA ARG A 437 -12.78 17.53 -9.64
C ARG A 437 -12.00 17.37 -8.35
N GLU A 438 -12.49 17.96 -7.25
CA GLU A 438 -11.89 17.85 -5.92
C GLU A 438 -12.21 16.52 -5.23
N SER A 439 -13.31 15.86 -5.61
CA SER A 439 -13.68 14.55 -5.10
C SER A 439 -12.90 13.44 -5.78
N VAL A 440 -12.31 12.56 -4.98
CA VAL A 440 -11.68 11.32 -5.48
C VAL A 440 -12.79 10.38 -5.99
N PRO A 441 -12.69 9.85 -7.22
CA PRO A 441 -13.66 8.89 -7.74
C PRO A 441 -13.79 7.67 -6.82
N LEU A 442 -15.02 7.17 -6.64
CA LEU A 442 -15.30 5.99 -5.82
C LEU A 442 -14.44 4.77 -6.23
N ALA A 443 -14.12 4.65 -7.51
CA ALA A 443 -13.25 3.59 -8.04
C ALA A 443 -11.81 3.70 -7.52
N GLU A 444 -11.26 4.91 -7.37
CA GLU A 444 -9.93 5.12 -6.81
C GLU A 444 -9.92 4.85 -5.30
N HIS A 445 -10.97 5.28 -4.59
CA HIS A 445 -11.14 4.92 -3.18
C HIS A 445 -11.29 3.40 -3.00
N ALA A 446 -12.04 2.72 -3.86
CA ALA A 446 -12.18 1.27 -3.84
C ALA A 446 -10.84 0.56 -4.08
N ARG A 447 -10.07 0.99 -5.09
CA ARG A 447 -8.73 0.47 -5.36
C ARG A 447 -7.76 0.70 -4.19
N ALA A 448 -7.80 1.89 -3.58
CA ALA A 448 -6.97 2.19 -2.41
C ALA A 448 -7.36 1.31 -1.21
N LYS A 449 -8.66 1.09 -0.99
CA LYS A 449 -9.16 0.19 0.05
C LYS A 449 -8.71 -1.26 -0.19
N GLU A 450 -8.87 -1.77 -1.40
CA GLU A 450 -8.42 -3.13 -1.77
C GLU A 450 -6.90 -3.29 -1.59
N ALA A 451 -6.12 -2.29 -1.98
CA ALA A 451 -4.66 -2.29 -1.78
C ALA A 451 -4.29 -2.32 -0.29
N LEU A 452 -4.94 -1.50 0.53
CA LEU A 452 -4.73 -1.49 1.99
C LEU A 452 -5.15 -2.82 2.62
N GLU A 453 -6.28 -3.39 2.22
CA GLU A 453 -6.72 -4.71 2.67
C GLU A 453 -5.71 -5.80 2.30
N GLY A 454 -5.14 -5.75 1.09
CA GLY A 454 -4.03 -6.61 0.67
C GLY A 454 -2.82 -6.52 1.61
N THR A 455 -2.34 -5.29 1.88
CA THR A 455 -1.20 -5.10 2.81
C THR A 455 -1.51 -5.57 4.23
N LEU A 456 -2.75 -5.42 4.70
CA LEU A 456 -3.19 -5.93 6.00
C LEU A 456 -3.19 -7.46 6.04
N TRP A 457 -3.63 -8.14 4.98
CA TRP A 457 -3.56 -9.59 4.88
C TRP A 457 -2.11 -10.09 4.87
N GLU A 458 -1.22 -9.44 4.13
CA GLU A 458 0.22 -9.77 4.13
C GLU A 458 0.85 -9.57 5.51
N LEU A 459 0.58 -8.46 6.18
CA LEU A 459 1.08 -8.20 7.53
C LEU A 459 0.52 -9.19 8.55
N LYS A 460 -0.76 -9.56 8.45
CA LYS A 460 -1.36 -10.62 9.28
C LYS A 460 -0.68 -11.97 9.04
N ALA A 461 -0.37 -12.32 7.78
CA ALA A 461 0.34 -13.55 7.46
C ALA A 461 1.78 -13.53 8.04
N LYS A 462 2.51 -12.43 7.86
CA LYS A 462 3.84 -12.23 8.47
C LYS A 462 3.80 -12.31 10.00
N GLY A 463 2.78 -11.71 10.62
CA GLY A 463 2.56 -11.79 12.07
C GLY A 463 2.37 -13.22 12.55
N LYS A 464 1.55 -14.02 11.86
CA LYS A 464 1.36 -15.45 12.18
C LYS A 464 2.65 -16.26 12.04
N LEU A 465 3.47 -15.98 11.01
CA LEU A 465 4.77 -16.65 10.84
C LEU A 465 5.72 -16.32 11.99
N LEU A 466 5.87 -15.04 12.33
CA LEU A 466 6.70 -14.61 13.47
C LEU A 466 6.20 -15.18 14.80
N GLU A 467 4.89 -15.30 15.00
CA GLU A 467 4.31 -15.93 16.18
C GLU A 467 4.66 -17.43 16.24
N GLN A 468 4.62 -18.14 15.11
CA GLN A 468 5.04 -19.54 15.01
C GLN A 468 6.54 -19.70 15.29
N GLU A 469 7.38 -18.83 14.74
CA GLU A 469 8.82 -18.80 15.00
C GLU A 469 9.12 -18.53 16.48
N LEU A 470 8.42 -17.59 17.11
CA LEU A 470 8.56 -17.29 18.53
C LEU A 470 8.15 -18.51 19.37
N LYS A 471 7.04 -19.18 19.03
CA LYS A 471 6.63 -20.43 19.67
C LYS A 471 7.67 -21.54 19.47
N ALA A 472 8.31 -21.66 18.31
CA ALA A 472 9.39 -22.61 18.08
C ALA A 472 10.62 -22.30 18.94
N LYS A 473 11.04 -21.03 19.00
CA LYS A 473 12.16 -20.59 19.83
C LYS A 473 11.89 -20.73 21.33
N ALA A 474 10.66 -20.50 21.78
CA ALA A 474 10.26 -20.76 23.16
C ALA A 474 10.38 -22.26 23.51
N ARG A 475 9.99 -23.16 22.60
CA ARG A 475 10.18 -24.61 22.78
C ARG A 475 11.67 -24.97 22.82
N GLU A 476 12.48 -24.45 21.91
CA GLU A 476 13.94 -24.65 21.93
C GLU A 476 14.57 -24.16 23.25
N ALA A 477 14.18 -22.97 23.72
CA ALA A 477 14.66 -22.43 24.99
C ALA A 477 14.25 -23.31 26.18
N SER A 478 12.99 -23.77 26.21
CA SER A 478 12.53 -24.70 27.25
C SER A 478 13.28 -26.04 27.21
N HIS A 479 13.62 -26.52 26.02
CA HIS A 479 14.39 -27.75 25.84
C HIS A 479 15.82 -27.60 26.32
N LEU A 480 16.50 -26.50 25.95
CA LEU A 480 17.84 -26.18 26.43
C LEU A 480 17.87 -25.97 27.95
N GLN A 481 16.84 -25.33 28.51
CA GLN A 481 16.70 -25.17 29.95
C GLN A 481 16.56 -26.53 30.64
N ALA A 482 15.72 -27.42 30.11
CA ALA A 482 15.57 -28.78 30.62
C ALA A 482 16.88 -29.58 30.53
N GLN A 483 17.62 -29.48 29.42
CA GLN A 483 18.95 -30.10 29.29
C GLN A 483 19.95 -29.54 30.31
N LEU A 484 19.95 -28.22 30.54
CA LEU A 484 20.80 -27.60 31.56
C LEU A 484 20.45 -28.08 32.96
N ASP A 485 19.17 -28.22 33.27
CA ASP A 485 18.72 -28.70 34.57
C ASP A 485 19.01 -30.20 34.76
N GLU A 486 18.91 -31.02 33.72
CA GLU A 486 19.37 -32.43 33.73
C GLU A 486 20.88 -32.52 33.99
N VAL A 487 21.69 -31.71 33.30
CA VAL A 487 23.15 -31.63 33.54
C VAL A 487 23.43 -31.14 34.96
N ARG A 488 22.67 -30.17 35.47
CA ARG A 488 22.82 -29.67 36.86
C ARG A 488 22.45 -30.73 37.90
N GLN A 489 21.43 -31.56 37.64
CA GLN A 489 21.03 -32.66 38.53
C GLN A 489 22.02 -33.84 38.47
N GLY A 490 22.56 -34.14 37.29
CA GLY A 490 23.59 -35.17 37.09
C GLY A 490 24.99 -34.75 37.53
N ALA A 491 25.23 -33.43 37.68
CA ALA A 491 26.47 -32.92 38.24
C ALA A 491 26.52 -33.21 39.74
N VAL A 492 27.52 -33.99 40.14
CA VAL A 492 27.89 -34.19 41.54
C VAL A 492 28.09 -32.81 42.19
N SER A 493 27.46 -32.57 43.34
CA SER A 493 27.48 -31.25 43.96
C SER A 493 28.91 -30.77 44.18
N LYS A 494 29.16 -29.47 44.01
CA LYS A 494 30.50 -28.91 44.28
C LYS A 494 31.02 -29.30 45.66
N GLU A 495 30.11 -29.37 46.63
CA GLU A 495 30.38 -29.82 47.99
C GLU A 495 30.86 -31.27 48.07
N THR A 496 30.21 -32.22 47.37
CA THR A 496 30.66 -33.62 47.35
C THR A 496 31.98 -33.79 46.60
N HIS A 497 32.21 -33.02 45.54
CA HIS A 497 33.52 -32.95 44.88
C HIS A 497 34.61 -32.38 45.80
N GLU A 498 34.32 -31.34 46.56
CA GLU A 498 35.24 -30.75 47.53
C GLU A 498 35.53 -31.70 48.70
N GLN A 499 34.51 -32.41 49.20
CA GLN A 499 34.67 -33.45 50.21
C GLN A 499 35.56 -34.60 49.71
N LEU A 500 35.34 -35.10 48.49
CA LEU A 500 36.18 -36.14 47.90
C LEU A 500 37.63 -35.64 47.72
N ARG A 501 37.81 -34.40 47.24
CA ARG A 501 39.13 -33.79 47.09
C ARG A 501 39.84 -33.68 48.44
N ALA A 502 39.14 -33.22 49.48
CA ALA A 502 39.70 -33.12 50.83
C ALA A 502 40.07 -34.49 51.41
N ALA A 503 39.22 -35.51 51.20
CA ALA A 503 39.50 -36.88 51.62
C ALA A 503 40.73 -37.46 50.92
N SER A 504 40.82 -37.35 49.59
CA SER A 504 42.00 -37.77 48.83
C SER A 504 43.26 -36.99 49.23
N GLN A 505 43.14 -35.69 49.52
CA GLN A 505 44.26 -34.88 50.00
C GLN A 505 44.75 -35.37 51.38
N ALA A 506 43.83 -35.67 52.30
CA ALA A 506 44.17 -36.22 53.62
C ALA A 506 44.84 -37.60 53.51
N GLU A 507 44.39 -38.46 52.59
CA GLU A 507 45.05 -39.75 52.32
C GLU A 507 46.47 -39.57 51.79
N ILE A 508 46.69 -38.62 50.86
CA ILE A 508 48.01 -38.29 50.34
C ILE A 508 48.93 -37.83 51.47
N GLU A 509 48.45 -36.95 52.36
CA GLU A 509 49.22 -36.46 53.50
C GLU A 509 49.53 -37.57 54.51
N ALA A 510 48.56 -38.44 54.79
CA ALA A 510 48.77 -39.61 55.64
C ALA A 510 49.80 -40.59 55.06
N LEU A 511 49.77 -40.82 53.74
CA LEU A 511 50.77 -41.65 53.04
C LEU A 511 52.15 -40.99 53.05
N LYS A 512 52.23 -39.67 52.86
CA LYS A 512 53.49 -38.91 52.97
C LYS A 512 54.09 -39.03 54.38
N ALA A 513 53.28 -38.90 55.42
CA ALA A 513 53.73 -39.07 56.82
C ALA A 513 54.24 -40.50 57.08
N LYS A 514 53.54 -41.53 56.60
CA LYS A 514 54.03 -42.92 56.69
C LYS A 514 55.36 -43.12 55.97
N LEU A 515 55.54 -42.49 54.81
CA LEU A 515 56.78 -42.56 54.05
C LEU A 515 57.94 -41.86 54.77
N SER A 516 57.72 -40.69 55.38
CA SER A 516 58.74 -40.03 56.21
C SER A 516 59.08 -40.83 57.46
N ASP A 517 58.09 -41.45 58.11
CA ASP A 517 58.32 -42.32 59.27
C ASP A 517 59.14 -43.54 58.89
N LEU A 518 58.82 -44.19 57.77
CA LEU A 518 59.61 -45.30 57.23
C LEU A 518 61.02 -44.85 56.83
N GLY A 519 61.17 -43.66 56.25
CA GLY A 519 62.47 -43.04 55.96
C GLY A 519 63.30 -42.86 57.23
N SER A 520 62.73 -42.27 58.29
CA SER A 520 63.44 -42.07 59.56
C SER A 520 63.78 -43.39 60.26
N LYS A 521 62.89 -44.39 60.18
CA LYS A 521 63.16 -45.74 60.69
C LYS A 521 64.30 -46.39 59.90
N HIS A 522 64.29 -46.25 58.57
CA HIS A 522 65.38 -46.74 57.72
C HIS A 522 66.71 -46.08 58.10
N GLU A 523 66.76 -44.75 58.24
CA GLU A 523 67.95 -44.02 58.70
C GLU A 523 68.45 -44.51 60.07
N ARG A 524 67.54 -44.71 61.04
CA ARG A 524 67.88 -45.30 62.35
C ARG A 524 68.46 -46.70 62.19
N THR A 525 67.79 -47.59 61.45
CA THR A 525 68.29 -48.95 61.24
C THR A 525 69.64 -48.96 60.52
N CYS A 526 69.87 -48.06 59.56
CA CYS A 526 71.17 -47.91 58.90
C CYS A 526 72.25 -47.49 59.90
N THR A 527 71.98 -46.50 60.74
CA THR A 527 72.94 -46.06 61.76
C THR A 527 73.22 -47.14 62.81
N GLU A 528 72.20 -47.88 63.27
CA GLU A 528 72.36 -49.03 64.16
C GLU A 528 73.18 -50.16 63.52
N VAL A 529 72.92 -50.51 62.26
CA VAL A 529 73.73 -51.51 61.53
C VAL A 529 75.18 -51.07 61.43
N PHE A 530 75.46 -49.78 61.13
CA PHE A 530 76.83 -49.26 61.13
C PHE A 530 77.48 -49.29 62.52
N GLN A 531 76.73 -49.00 63.58
CA GLN A 531 77.23 -49.12 64.95
C GLN A 531 77.60 -50.56 65.30
N VAL A 532 76.71 -51.52 65.06
CA VAL A 532 76.95 -52.94 65.29
C VAL A 532 78.12 -53.44 64.45
N GLN A 533 78.26 -53.02 63.19
CA GLN A 533 79.42 -53.36 62.36
C GLN A 533 80.73 -52.83 62.96
N ARG A 534 80.74 -51.58 63.46
CA ARG A 534 81.90 -51.00 64.13
C ARG A 534 82.25 -51.73 65.42
N GLU A 535 81.27 -52.05 66.25
CA GLU A 535 81.45 -52.81 67.48
C GLU A 535 81.95 -54.24 67.19
N ALA A 536 81.39 -54.92 66.18
CA ALA A 536 81.86 -56.23 65.77
C ALA A 536 83.34 -56.21 65.31
N LEU A 537 83.76 -55.16 64.59
CA LEU A 537 85.16 -54.96 64.23
C LEU A 537 86.04 -54.71 65.45
N PHE A 538 85.57 -53.91 66.41
CA PHE A 538 86.25 -53.67 67.67
C PHE A 538 86.42 -54.97 68.48
N MET A 539 85.35 -55.72 68.72
CA MET A 539 85.37 -57.02 69.39
C MET A 539 86.29 -58.03 68.69
N LYS A 540 86.34 -58.03 67.35
CA LYS A 540 87.28 -58.86 66.59
C LYS A 540 88.73 -58.45 66.84
N SER A 541 89.02 -57.14 66.90
CA SER A 541 90.37 -56.64 67.20
C SER A 541 90.79 -56.95 68.64
N GLU A 542 89.89 -56.82 69.61
CA GLU A 542 90.12 -57.21 71.01
C GLU A 542 90.33 -58.71 71.14
N LYS A 543 89.52 -59.52 70.44
CA LYS A 543 89.71 -60.97 70.37
C LYS A 543 91.09 -61.31 69.85
N HIS A 544 91.55 -60.72 68.75
CA HIS A 544 92.89 -60.95 68.22
C HIS A 544 94.00 -60.48 69.20
N ALA A 545 93.78 -59.39 69.93
CA ALA A 545 94.71 -58.95 70.97
C ALA A 545 94.78 -59.95 72.14
N ALA A 546 93.62 -60.46 72.59
CA ALA A 546 93.54 -61.49 73.62
C ALA A 546 94.16 -62.83 73.14
N GLU A 547 93.92 -63.24 71.89
CA GLU A 547 94.56 -64.40 71.27
C GLU A 547 96.09 -64.25 71.23
N ALA A 548 96.59 -63.05 70.90
CA ALA A 548 98.03 -62.76 70.91
C ALA A 548 98.63 -62.80 72.33
N GLN A 549 97.91 -62.27 73.33
CA GLN A 549 98.30 -62.36 74.75
C GLN A 549 98.31 -63.81 75.23
N LEU A 550 97.30 -64.61 74.87
CA LEU A 550 97.22 -66.02 75.20
C LEU A 550 98.38 -66.79 74.57
N ALA A 551 98.69 -66.56 73.30
CA ALA A 551 99.86 -67.16 72.64
C ALA A 551 101.19 -66.76 73.31
N ALA A 552 101.31 -65.52 73.80
CA ALA A 552 102.48 -65.08 74.57
C ALA A 552 102.58 -65.78 75.93
N ALA A 553 101.47 -65.89 76.66
CA ALA A 553 101.40 -66.62 77.93
C ALA A 553 101.67 -68.12 77.74
N GLU A 554 101.16 -68.74 76.67
CA GLU A 554 101.47 -70.13 76.31
C GLU A 554 102.96 -70.32 76.03
N LYS A 555 103.61 -69.39 75.31
CA LYS A 555 105.07 -69.41 75.13
C LYS A 555 105.83 -69.29 76.45
N GLN A 556 105.39 -68.42 77.35
CA GLN A 556 105.97 -68.30 78.70
C GLN A 556 105.78 -69.58 79.52
N LEU A 557 104.60 -70.22 79.44
CA LEU A 557 104.36 -71.52 80.09
C LEU A 557 105.23 -72.62 79.48
N GLN A 558 105.42 -72.63 78.16
CA GLN A 558 106.35 -73.55 77.50
C GLN A 558 107.80 -73.32 77.94
N SER A 559 108.26 -72.06 78.05
CA SER A 559 109.61 -71.78 78.53
C SER A 559 109.80 -72.17 80.00
N LEU A 560 108.81 -71.89 80.86
CA LEU A 560 108.83 -72.32 82.26
C LEU A 560 108.78 -73.85 82.40
N ARG A 561 108.01 -74.54 81.54
CA ARG A 561 108.03 -76.01 81.48
C ARG A 561 109.39 -76.53 81.06
N ALA A 562 110.00 -75.96 80.01
CA ALA A 562 111.35 -76.34 79.60
C ALA A 562 112.40 -76.03 80.69
N GLU A 563 112.26 -74.94 81.43
CA GLU A 563 113.09 -74.65 82.61
C GLU A 563 112.85 -75.64 83.76
N SER A 564 111.59 -76.01 84.00
CA SER A 564 111.23 -77.04 84.98
C SER A 564 111.77 -78.41 84.59
N GLU A 565 111.69 -78.79 83.31
CA GLU A 565 112.28 -80.01 82.76
C GLU A 565 113.80 -80.00 82.95
N ARG A 566 114.49 -78.89 82.64
CA ARG A 566 115.93 -78.71 82.94
C ARG A 566 116.23 -78.81 84.43
N LEU A 567 115.41 -78.20 85.29
CA LEU A 567 115.56 -78.32 86.74
C LEU A 567 115.37 -79.77 87.21
N GLN A 568 114.45 -80.51 86.61
CA GLN A 568 114.22 -81.93 86.88
C GLN A 568 115.39 -82.79 86.39
N GLU A 569 115.96 -82.52 85.21
CA GLU A 569 117.20 -83.12 84.71
C GLU A 569 118.38 -82.84 85.65
N LEU A 570 118.54 -81.59 86.10
CA LEU A 570 119.53 -81.23 87.12
C LEU A 570 119.29 -81.97 88.44
N HIS A 571 118.04 -82.09 88.88
CA HIS A 571 117.69 -82.88 90.06
C HIS A 571 118.07 -84.36 89.88
N SER A 572 117.81 -84.95 88.72
CA SER A 572 118.24 -86.32 88.39
C SER A 572 119.77 -86.45 88.43
N HIS A 573 120.51 -85.49 87.85
CA HIS A 573 121.98 -85.48 87.92
C HIS A 573 122.50 -85.30 89.36
N ILE A 574 121.83 -84.49 90.18
CA ILE A 574 122.15 -84.35 91.61
C ILE A 574 121.85 -85.66 92.35
N GLU A 575 120.71 -86.30 92.09
CA GLU A 575 120.40 -87.61 92.68
C GLU A 575 121.39 -88.68 92.27
N ASP A 576 121.78 -88.74 90.99
CA ASP A 576 122.72 -89.73 90.48
C ASP A 576 124.14 -89.45 90.98
N SER A 577 124.56 -88.20 91.07
CA SER A 577 125.82 -87.83 91.73
C SER A 577 125.78 -88.12 93.23
N ALA A 578 124.65 -87.91 93.92
CA ALA A 578 124.46 -88.29 95.33
C ALA A 578 124.49 -89.80 95.53
N LYS A 579 123.91 -90.60 94.61
CA LYS A 579 124.05 -92.06 94.59
C LYS A 579 125.51 -92.48 94.36
N LEU A 580 126.21 -91.82 93.43
CA LEU A 580 127.62 -92.07 93.15
C LEU A 580 128.53 -91.72 94.34
N VAL A 581 128.23 -90.62 95.05
CA VAL A 581 128.89 -90.26 96.31
C VAL A 581 128.61 -91.32 97.36
N LYS A 582 127.35 -91.75 97.55
CA LYS A 582 127.01 -92.86 98.46
C LYS A 582 127.74 -94.16 98.09
N GLU A 583 127.93 -94.48 96.81
CA GLU A 583 128.73 -95.61 96.37
C GLU A 583 130.22 -95.45 96.66
N LYS A 584 130.77 -94.24 96.49
CA LYS A 584 132.15 -93.92 96.89
C LYS A 584 132.32 -94.01 98.40
N ASP A 585 131.39 -93.49 99.20
CA ASP A 585 131.40 -93.62 100.66
C ASP A 585 131.33 -95.09 101.09
N LYS A 586 130.51 -95.92 100.41
CA LYS A 586 130.49 -97.38 100.60
C LYS A 586 131.81 -98.06 100.23
N LYS A 587 132.53 -97.56 99.22
CA LYS A 587 133.87 -98.07 98.81
C LYS A 587 135.00 -97.58 99.71
N VAL A 588 134.86 -96.45 100.38
CA VAL A 588 135.82 -95.96 101.40
C VAL A 588 135.58 -96.65 102.76
N SER A 589 134.34 -97.05 103.05
CA SER A 589 133.96 -97.70 104.31
C SER A 589 134.67 -99.02 104.67
N PRO A 590 135.26 -99.83 103.77
CA PRO A 590 136.06 -100.99 104.16
C PRO A 590 137.55 -100.69 104.42
N ILE A 591 138.02 -99.45 104.25
CA ILE A 591 139.44 -99.08 104.46
C ILE A 591 139.70 -98.57 105.91
N TRP A 592 138.65 -98.40 106.72
CA TRP A 592 138.78 -97.98 108.13
C TRP A 592 138.41 -99.06 109.16
N LEU A 593 138.62 -100.34 108.80
CA LEU A 593 138.54 -101.47 109.73
C LEU A 593 139.70 -102.45 109.51
N VAL A 594 140.94 -101.94 109.55
CA VAL A 594 142.11 -102.45 110.31
C VAL A 594 142.97 -101.25 110.70
#